data_AF-A0A6A3HSB5-F1
#
_entry.id   AF-A0A6A3HSB5-F1
#
_cell.length_a   1.000
_cell.length_b   1.000
_cell.length_c   1.000
_cell.angle_alpha   90.00
_cell.angle_beta   90.00
_cell.angle_gamma   90.00
#
_symmetry.space_group_name_H-M   'P 1'
#
loop_
_entity.id
_entity.type
_entity.pdbx_description
1 polymer ?
#
loop_
_entity_poly.entity_id
_entity_poly.type
_entity_poly.pdbx_seq_one_letter_code
_entity_poly.pdbx_strand_id
1 'polypeptide(L)'
;MNLRAIAAATAVSMASVKAGTIGHDQVVPFPQSTATSTANSAALKFKPQVFINSGCHPYPAVNAAGDTSDGLKPSGSADAGCKGSGYGSQVYGRSTLYNNKWAIMYS
;
A
#
# COMPACT_ATOMS: atom_id res chain seq x y z
N MET A 1 25.11 2.29 -43.73
CA MET A 1 24.74 2.02 -42.33
C MET A 1 23.38 1.36 -42.35
N ASN A 2 23.32 0.04 -42.16
CA ASN A 2 22.17 -0.80 -42.51
C ASN A 2 21.00 -0.61 -41.53
N LEU A 3 19.95 0.10 -41.96
CA LEU A 3 18.69 0.31 -41.22
C LEU A 3 17.97 -0.99 -40.82
N ARG A 4 18.38 -2.14 -41.36
CA ARG A 4 17.84 -3.46 -41.02
C ARG A 4 18.32 -4.01 -39.67
N ALA A 5 19.39 -3.45 -39.09
CA ALA A 5 19.91 -3.89 -37.79
C ALA A 5 19.19 -3.25 -36.58
N ILE A 6 18.29 -2.28 -36.80
CA ILE A 6 17.61 -1.56 -35.72
C ILE A 6 16.28 -2.23 -35.32
N ALA A 7 15.77 -3.18 -36.10
CA ALA A 7 14.46 -3.78 -35.87
C ALA A 7 14.42 -4.97 -34.89
N ALA A 8 15.55 -5.38 -34.30
CA ALA A 8 15.67 -6.70 -33.66
C ALA A 8 15.72 -6.73 -32.11
N ALA A 9 15.49 -5.63 -31.38
CA ALA A 9 15.68 -5.69 -29.91
C ALA A 9 14.80 -4.76 -29.05
N THR A 10 13.53 -4.52 -29.43
CA THR A 10 12.57 -3.88 -28.51
C THR A 10 11.23 -4.62 -28.47
N ALA A 11 11.27 -5.93 -28.20
CA ALA A 11 10.12 -6.59 -27.59
C ALA A 11 10.07 -6.18 -26.11
N VAL A 12 9.55 -4.99 -25.82
CA VAL A 12 9.14 -4.63 -24.46
C VAL A 12 7.97 -5.55 -24.13
N SER A 13 8.27 -6.61 -23.39
CA SER A 13 7.25 -7.50 -22.82
C SER A 13 6.37 -6.66 -21.91
N MET A 14 5.19 -6.28 -22.40
CA MET A 14 4.10 -5.78 -21.58
C MET A 14 3.59 -6.93 -20.72
N ALA A 15 4.32 -7.25 -19.64
CA ALA A 15 3.80 -8.12 -18.60
C ALA A 15 2.62 -7.39 -17.97
N SER A 16 1.40 -7.76 -18.38
CA SER A 16 0.20 -7.31 -17.71
C SER A 16 0.18 -7.97 -16.33
N VAL A 17 0.53 -7.22 -15.29
CA VAL A 17 0.38 -7.68 -13.90
C VAL A 17 -1.13 -7.71 -13.63
N LYS A 18 -1.73 -8.90 -13.69
CA LYS A 18 -3.13 -9.08 -13.34
C LYS A 18 -3.24 -9.18 -11.82
N ALA A 19 -3.46 -8.04 -11.17
CA ALA A 19 -3.79 -7.97 -9.75
C ALA A 19 -5.03 -8.82 -9.43
N GLY A 20 -4.93 -9.67 -8.40
CA GLY A 20 -6.03 -10.45 -7.88
C GLY A 20 -6.74 -9.78 -6.71
N THR A 21 -7.83 -10.40 -6.27
CA THR A 21 -8.46 -10.13 -4.98
C THR A 21 -8.21 -11.36 -4.10
N ILE A 22 -7.59 -11.15 -2.94
CA ILE A 22 -7.12 -12.22 -2.04
C ILE A 22 -7.67 -12.01 -0.63
N GLY A 23 -7.64 -13.06 0.19
CA GLY A 23 -8.08 -13.01 1.58
C GLY A 23 -7.43 -11.85 2.35
N HIS A 24 -8.21 -11.16 3.19
CA HIS A 24 -7.74 -10.00 3.97
C HIS A 24 -6.53 -10.31 4.85
N ASP A 25 -6.37 -11.58 5.25
CA ASP A 25 -5.25 -12.08 6.06
C ASP A 25 -4.06 -12.60 5.24
N GLN A 26 -4.16 -12.61 3.90
CA GLN A 26 -3.11 -13.04 2.98
C GLN A 26 -2.32 -11.87 2.37
N VAL A 27 -2.79 -10.64 2.56
CA VAL A 27 -2.10 -9.46 2.04
C VAL A 27 -0.85 -9.20 2.89
N VAL A 28 0.32 -9.27 2.24
CA VAL A 28 1.60 -8.95 2.88
C VAL A 28 1.83 -7.42 2.80
N PRO A 29 2.10 -6.74 3.93
CA PRO A 29 2.32 -5.29 3.96
C PRO A 29 3.64 -4.92 3.28
N PHE A 30 3.75 -3.64 2.90
CA PHE A 30 5.01 -3.08 2.44
C PHE A 30 5.91 -2.79 3.65
N PRO A 31 7.24 -2.98 3.52
CA PRO A 31 8.15 -2.45 4.52
C PRO A 31 8.01 -0.93 4.59
N GLN A 32 8.19 -0.36 5.79
CA GLN A 32 8.14 1.09 5.98
C GLN A 32 9.16 1.78 5.06
N SER A 33 8.71 2.80 4.34
CA SER A 33 9.56 3.56 3.43
C SER A 33 10.75 4.21 4.15
N THR A 34 11.88 4.30 3.45
CA THR A 34 13.08 4.96 3.96
C THR A 34 12.99 6.49 3.78
N ALA A 35 13.67 7.23 4.65
CA ALA A 35 13.67 8.69 4.70
C ALA A 35 14.59 9.32 3.62
N THR A 36 14.35 9.00 2.35
CA THR A 36 15.21 9.41 1.21
C THR A 36 14.86 10.77 0.60
N SER A 37 13.76 11.39 1.05
CA SER A 37 13.32 12.72 0.59
C SER A 37 12.74 13.52 1.76
N THR A 38 12.73 14.84 1.67
CA THR A 38 12.12 15.71 2.68
C THR A 38 10.65 15.36 2.94
N ALA A 39 9.91 15.00 1.88
CA ALA A 39 8.52 14.56 1.98
C ALA A 39 8.39 13.26 2.80
N ASN A 40 9.22 12.26 2.53
CA ASN A 40 9.21 10.99 3.27
C ASN A 40 9.68 11.18 4.71
N SER A 41 10.71 11.99 4.95
CA SER A 41 11.18 12.33 6.30
C SER A 41 10.09 13.02 7.12
N ALA A 42 9.34 13.96 6.52
CA ALA A 42 8.20 14.59 7.16
C ALA A 42 7.08 13.56 7.44
N ALA A 43 6.74 12.71 6.47
CA ALA A 43 5.71 11.69 6.64
C ALA A 43 6.05 10.68 7.75
N LEU A 44 7.32 10.30 7.89
CA LEU A 44 7.77 9.44 8.99
C LEU A 44 7.77 10.16 10.33
N LYS A 45 8.21 11.43 10.36
CA LYS A 45 8.25 12.26 11.57
C LYS A 45 6.86 12.53 12.14
N PHE A 46 5.87 12.79 11.28
CA PHE A 46 4.50 13.15 11.68
C PHE A 46 3.53 11.96 11.63
N LYS A 47 4.05 10.72 11.53
CA LYS A 47 3.22 9.52 11.53
C LYS A 47 2.40 9.45 12.83
N PRO A 48 1.06 9.39 12.75
CA PRO A 48 0.22 9.42 13.94
C PRO A 48 0.33 8.12 14.73
N GLN A 49 -0.01 8.21 16.02
CA GLN A 49 -0.38 7.04 16.81
C GLN A 49 -1.89 6.82 16.68
N VAL A 50 -2.30 5.59 16.46
CA VAL A 50 -3.72 5.22 16.36
C VAL A 50 -4.01 4.20 17.45
N PHE A 51 -4.95 4.55 18.33
CA PHE A 51 -5.50 3.64 19.32
C PHE A 51 -6.85 3.11 18.81
N ILE A 52 -6.94 1.79 18.65
CA ILE A 52 -8.17 1.13 18.23
C ILE A 52 -8.95 0.74 19.49
N ASN A 53 -9.95 1.55 19.83
CA ASN A 53 -10.81 1.27 20.98
C ASN A 53 -11.77 0.10 20.73
N SER A 54 -12.23 -0.06 19.49
CA SER A 54 -13.15 -1.11 19.07
C SER A 54 -13.12 -1.27 17.54
N GLY A 55 -13.49 -2.45 17.06
CA GLY A 55 -13.54 -2.75 15.63
C GLY A 55 -12.22 -3.31 15.09
N CYS A 56 -12.04 -3.22 13.78
CA CYS A 56 -10.88 -3.78 13.11
C CYS A 56 -9.60 -2.98 13.38
N HIS A 57 -8.50 -3.69 13.59
CA HIS A 57 -7.15 -3.13 13.51
C HIS A 57 -6.80 -2.83 12.04
N PRO A 58 -5.81 -1.97 11.74
CA PRO A 58 -5.42 -1.71 10.35
C PRO A 58 -4.74 -2.92 9.73
N TYR A 59 -5.18 -3.30 8.53
CA TYR A 59 -4.63 -4.38 7.70
C TYR A 59 -4.06 -3.78 6.41
N PRO A 60 -3.07 -4.44 5.78
CA PRO A 60 -2.65 -4.07 4.44
C PRO A 60 -3.79 -4.29 3.44
N ALA A 61 -4.10 -3.26 2.66
CA ALA A 61 -5.15 -3.29 1.66
C ALA A 61 -4.65 -3.81 0.30
N VAL A 62 -3.35 -3.71 0.04
CA VAL A 62 -2.71 -4.10 -1.23
C VAL A 62 -1.28 -4.58 -0.99
N ASN A 63 -0.82 -5.58 -1.73
CA ASN A 63 0.55 -6.12 -1.67
C ASN A 63 1.42 -5.64 -2.85
N ALA A 64 2.69 -6.06 -2.90
CA ALA A 64 3.64 -5.68 -3.94
C ALA A 64 3.32 -6.23 -5.36
N ALA A 65 2.53 -7.30 -5.46
CA ALA A 65 2.04 -7.82 -6.74
C ALA A 65 0.80 -7.06 -7.24
N GLY A 66 0.27 -6.14 -6.44
CA GLY A 66 -0.95 -5.38 -6.72
C GLY A 66 -2.22 -6.11 -6.30
N ASP A 67 -2.13 -7.29 -5.67
CA ASP A 67 -3.32 -7.97 -5.16
C ASP A 67 -3.95 -7.16 -4.03
N THR A 68 -5.28 -7.05 -4.03
CA THR A 68 -6.04 -6.30 -3.02
C THR A 68 -6.75 -7.23 -2.04
N SER A 69 -6.90 -6.76 -0.80
CA SER A 69 -7.73 -7.40 0.22
C SER A 69 -9.18 -7.52 -0.26
N ASP A 70 -9.79 -8.69 -0.08
CA ASP A 70 -11.22 -8.95 -0.28
C ASP A 70 -12.08 -8.44 0.89
N GLY A 71 -11.44 -8.01 1.97
CA GLY A 71 -12.08 -7.52 3.18
C GLY A 71 -12.77 -8.62 3.98
N LEU A 72 -13.72 -8.23 4.81
CA LEU A 72 -14.51 -9.16 5.62
C LEU A 72 -15.99 -8.89 5.42
N LYS A 73 -16.77 -9.96 5.30
CA LYS A 73 -18.23 -9.86 5.39
C LYS A 73 -18.60 -9.37 6.80
N PRO A 74 -19.47 -8.34 6.94
CA PRO A 74 -19.82 -7.79 8.25
C PRO A 74 -20.73 -8.75 9.02
N SER A 75 -20.11 -9.70 9.73
CA SER A 75 -20.78 -10.73 10.51
C SER A 75 -19.97 -11.05 11.76
N GLY A 76 -20.63 -11.56 12.81
CA GLY A 76 -20.00 -11.73 14.12
C GLY A 76 -19.88 -10.42 14.90
N SER A 77 -18.92 -10.35 15.82
CA SER A 77 -18.60 -9.13 16.57
C SER A 77 -17.93 -8.09 15.67
N ALA A 78 -17.91 -6.83 16.11
CA ALA A 78 -17.34 -5.71 15.35
C ALA A 78 -15.84 -5.89 14.99
N ASP A 79 -15.15 -6.78 15.68
CA ASP A 79 -13.72 -7.08 15.54
C ASP A 79 -13.46 -8.55 15.13
N ALA A 80 -14.51 -9.30 14.78
CA ALA A 80 -14.40 -10.71 14.42
C ALA A 80 -13.53 -10.88 13.17
N GLY A 81 -12.43 -11.62 13.29
CA GLY A 81 -11.51 -11.89 12.19
C GLY A 81 -10.57 -10.74 11.80
N CYS A 82 -10.63 -9.58 12.48
CA CYS A 82 -9.83 -8.40 12.14
C CYS A 82 -9.09 -7.75 13.33
N LYS A 83 -8.65 -8.56 14.30
CA LYS A 83 -7.91 -8.08 15.49
C LYS A 83 -6.41 -7.84 15.25
N GLY A 84 -5.93 -8.08 14.04
CA GLY A 84 -4.54 -7.88 13.64
C GLY A 84 -4.08 -8.90 12.61
N SER A 85 -3.43 -8.45 11.55
CA SER A 85 -2.88 -9.33 10.52
C SER A 85 -1.69 -10.13 11.06
N GLY A 86 -1.57 -11.39 10.64
CA GLY A 86 -0.40 -12.23 10.92
C GLY A 86 0.90 -11.68 10.33
N TYR A 87 0.81 -10.83 9.29
CA TYR A 87 1.96 -10.17 8.67
C TYR A 87 2.28 -8.79 9.26
N GLY A 88 1.48 -8.31 10.23
CA GLY A 88 1.60 -6.97 10.80
C GLY A 88 0.67 -5.94 10.14
N SER A 89 0.65 -4.74 10.72
CA SER A 89 -0.27 -3.66 10.34
C SER A 89 0.31 -2.78 9.21
N GLN A 90 -0.53 -1.95 8.60
CA GLN A 90 -0.13 -1.01 7.55
C GLN A 90 -0.83 0.34 7.76
N VAL A 91 -0.08 1.41 7.48
CA VAL A 91 -0.58 2.76 7.28
C VAL A 91 -0.01 3.28 5.96
N TYR A 92 -0.81 4.04 5.22
CA TYR A 92 -0.45 4.67 3.95
C TYR A 92 -0.31 6.17 4.15
N GLY A 93 0.67 6.78 3.49
CA GLY A 93 0.93 8.21 3.57
C GLY A 93 0.98 8.84 2.18
N ARG A 94 0.31 9.98 1.99
CA ARG A 94 0.44 10.81 0.79
C ARG A 94 0.53 12.27 1.18
N SER A 95 1.41 13.03 0.52
CA SER A 95 1.61 14.44 0.82
C SER A 95 1.56 15.32 -0.42
N THR A 96 1.17 16.58 -0.21
CA THR A 96 1.16 17.61 -1.26
C THR A 96 1.19 19.00 -0.62
N LEU A 97 1.56 20.01 -1.42
CA LEU A 97 1.31 21.40 -1.08
C LEU A 97 -0.14 21.74 -1.41
N TYR A 98 -0.87 22.30 -0.45
CA TYR A 98 -2.24 22.78 -0.65
C TYR A 98 -2.45 24.09 0.12
N ASN A 99 -2.89 25.14 -0.57
CA ASN A 99 -3.08 26.48 -0.01
C ASN A 99 -1.89 26.96 0.86
N ASN A 100 -0.68 26.87 0.31
CA ASN A 100 0.58 27.24 0.97
C ASN A 100 0.89 26.46 2.27
N LYS A 101 0.24 25.31 2.50
CA LYS A 101 0.50 24.41 3.62
C LYS A 101 0.95 23.04 3.09
N TRP A 102 1.91 22.43 3.79
CA TRP A 102 2.29 21.04 3.52
C TRP A 102 1.30 20.10 4.19
N ALA A 103 0.48 19.42 3.38
CA ALA A 103 -0.52 18.48 3.86
C ALA A 103 0.03 17.05 3.76
N ILE A 104 -0.17 16.26 4.81
CA ILE A 104 0.13 14.82 4.83
C ILE A 104 -1.14 14.10 5.26
N MET A 105 -1.68 13.27 4.37
CA MET A 105 -2.80 12.39 4.66
C MET A 105 -2.24 11.02 5.06
N TYR A 106 -2.75 10.49 6.17
CA TYR A 106 -2.53 9.12 6.61
C TYR A 106 -3.85 8.35 6.48
N SER A 107 -3.77 7.11 6.00
CA SER A 107 -4.90 6.19 5.84
C SER A 107 -4.54 4.78 6.25
#